data_AF-A0A8I1QAX4-F1
#
_entry.id   AF-A0A8I1QAX4-F1
#
_cell.length_a   1.000
_cell.length_b   1.000
_cell.length_c   1.000
_cell.angle_alpha   90.00
_cell.angle_beta   90.00
_cell.angle_gamma   90.00
#
_symmetry.space_group_name_H-M   'P 1'
#
loop_
_entity.id
_entity.type
_entity.pdbx_description
1 polymer ?
#
loop_
_entity_poly.entity_id
_entity_poly.type
_entity_poly.pdbx_seq_one_letter_code
_entity_poly.pdbx_strand_id
1 'polypeptide(L)' 'MNLITLVVLIVVLLAVLPTWPYSSGWGYYPSGAVGLLLIVLIILLLTRGGPPV' A
#
# COMPACT_ATOMS: atom_id res chain seq x y z
N MET A 1 -10.68 16.43 32.49
CA MET A 1 -10.34 15.30 31.61
C MET A 1 -11.24 15.37 30.38
N ASN A 2 -10.70 15.60 29.18
CA ASN A 2 -11.49 15.68 27.95
C ASN A 2 -11.43 14.33 27.22
N LEU A 3 -12.56 13.86 26.67
CA LEU A 3 -12.67 12.57 25.96
C LEU A 3 -11.67 12.50 24.80
N ILE A 4 -11.45 13.62 24.12
CA ILE A 4 -10.49 13.72 23.02
C ILE A 4 -9.08 13.35 23.48
N THR A 5 -8.64 13.86 24.64
CA THR A 5 -7.32 13.55 25.22
C THR A 5 -7.21 12.07 25.59
N LEU A 6 -8.28 11.47 26.12
CA LEU A 6 -8.31 10.05 26.45
C LEU A 6 -8.18 9.17 25.19
N VAL A 7 -8.92 9.51 24.14
CA VAL A 7 -8.87 8.80 22.86
C VAL A 7 -7.48 8.89 22.23
N VAL A 8 -6.88 10.08 22.21
CA VAL A 8 -5.50 10.27 21.71
C VAL A 8 -4.50 9.41 22.49
N LEU A 9 -4.62 9.35 23.82
CA LEU A 9 -3.74 8.54 24.65
C LEU A 9 -3.84 7.05 24.32
N ILE A 10 -5.06 6.54 24.12
CA ILE A 10 -5.30 5.14 23.73
C ILE A 10 -4.70 4.84 22.35
N VAL A 11 -4.86 5.74 21.38
CA VAL A 11 -4.29 5.59 20.03
C VAL A 11 -2.76 5.55 20.08
N VAL A 12 -2.13 6.43 20.86
CA VAL A 12 -0.67 6.43 21.04
C VAL A 12 -0.18 5.12 21.64
N LEU A 13 -0.88 4.59 22.65
CA LEU A 13 -0.53 3.29 23.24
C LEU A 13 -0.66 2.14 22.22
N LEU A 14 -1.71 2.11 21.40
CA LEU A 14 -1.89 1.09 20.35
C LEU A 14 -0.89 1.22 19.19
N ALA A 15 -0.47 2.44 18.87
CA ALA A 15 0.52 2.70 17.81
C ALA A 15 1.94 2.27 18.20
N VAL A 16 2.29 2.36 19.49
CA VAL A 16 3.61 1.97 20.02
C VAL A 16 3.73 0.45 20.17
N LEU A 17 2.62 -0.28 20.26
CA LEU A 17 2.66 -1.74 20.28
C LEU A 17 3.06 -2.27 18.89
N PRO A 18 4.05 -3.18 18.79
CA PRO A 18 4.37 -3.90 17.56
C PRO A 18 3.35 -5.02 17.29
N THR A 19 2.06 -4.77 17.56
CA THR A 19 0.93 -5.67 17.30
C THR A 19 0.32 -5.45 15.94
N TRP A 20 0.76 -4.45 15.18
CA TRP A 20 0.43 -4.34 13.76
C TRP A 20 1.11 -5.51 13.06
N PRO A 21 0.37 -6.55 12.65
CA PRO A 21 1.00 -7.60 11.88
C PRO A 21 1.48 -6.96 10.59
N TYR A 22 2.79 -7.00 10.35
CA TYR A 22 3.26 -6.95 8.97
C TYR A 22 2.54 -8.11 8.29
N SER A 23 1.63 -7.79 7.37
CA SER A 23 0.83 -8.81 6.72
C SER A 23 1.80 -9.80 6.06
N SER A 24 1.90 -10.99 6.63
CA SER A 24 2.42 -12.19 5.99
C SER A 24 1.50 -12.66 4.84
N GLY A 25 0.58 -11.80 4.40
CA GLY A 25 -0.29 -11.91 3.24
C GLY A 25 -0.08 -10.80 2.20
N TRP A 26 1.17 -10.33 1.98
CA TRP A 26 1.52 -9.49 0.81
C TRP A 26 1.71 -10.30 -0.48
N GLY A 27 1.06 -11.47 -0.56
CA GLY A 27 0.63 -11.97 -1.86
C GLY A 27 -0.28 -10.92 -2.47
N TYR A 28 0.20 -10.23 -3.51
CA TYR A 28 -0.54 -9.22 -4.27
C TYR A 28 -1.16 -8.09 -3.42
N TYR A 29 -0.34 -7.10 -3.02
CA TYR A 29 -0.63 -5.64 -2.89
C TYR A 29 0.18 -5.03 -1.73
N PRO A 30 0.84 -3.87 -1.91
CA PRO A 30 0.81 -2.84 -2.96
C PRO A 30 1.66 -3.18 -4.19
N SER A 31 2.36 -4.32 -4.19
CA SER A 31 3.05 -4.87 -5.37
C SER A 31 2.10 -5.33 -6.47
N GLY A 32 0.87 -5.77 -6.14
CA GLY A 32 -0.14 -6.21 -7.11
C GLY A 32 -0.66 -5.10 -8.02
N ALA A 33 -0.89 -3.89 -7.49
CA ALA A 33 -1.23 -2.72 -8.31
C ALA A 33 -0.07 -2.35 -9.22
N VAL A 34 1.14 -2.28 -8.69
CA VAL A 34 2.33 -1.94 -9.46
C VAL A 34 2.59 -2.99 -10.55
N GLY A 35 2.47 -4.28 -10.24
CA GLY A 35 2.62 -5.37 -11.20
C GLY A 35 1.54 -5.35 -12.28
N LEU A 36 0.28 -5.14 -11.91
CA LEU A 36 -0.83 -5.00 -12.87
C LEU A 36 -0.62 -3.76 -13.76
N LEU A 37 -0.17 -2.66 -13.19
CA LEU A 37 0.12 -1.42 -13.93
C LEU A 37 1.31 -1.60 -14.88
N LEU A 38 2.36 -2.32 -14.48
CA LEU A 38 3.48 -2.70 -15.34
C LEU A 38 3.05 -3.60 -16.51
N ILE A 39 2.20 -4.61 -16.26
CA ILE A 39 1.67 -5.49 -17.32
C ILE A 39 0.87 -4.69 -18.34
N VAL A 40 0.00 -3.79 -17.87
CA VAL A 40 -0.76 -2.87 -18.73
C VAL A 40 0.21 -2.04 -19.57
N LEU A 41 1.24 -1.43 -18.97
CA LEU A 41 2.24 -0.65 -19.70
C LEU A 41 2.99 -1.46 -20.77
N ILE A 42 3.35 -2.72 -20.49
CA ILE A 42 4.04 -3.59 -21.45
C ILE A 42 3.12 -3.90 -22.64
N ILE A 43 1.86 -4.29 -22.41
CA ILE A 43 0.90 -4.58 -23.48
C ILE A 43 0.72 -3.33 -24.35
N LEU A 44 0.60 -2.18 -23.71
CA LEU A 44 0.45 -0.91 -24.39
C LEU A 44 1.70 -0.55 -25.20
N LEU A 45 2.91 -0.76 -24.68
CA LEU A 45 4.16 -0.52 -25.39
C LEU A 45 4.27 -1.40 -26.65
N LEU A 46 3.94 -2.69 -26.51
CA LEU A 46 4.00 -3.67 -27.59
C LEU A 46 2.92 -3.45 -28.65
N THR A 47 1.73 -3.02 -28.24
CA THR A 47 0.61 -2.79 -29.16
C THR A 47 0.70 -1.43 -29.86
N ARG A 48 1.29 -0.42 -29.20
CA ARG A 48 1.41 0.94 -29.74
C ARG A 48 2.65 1.17 -30.59
N GLY A 49 3.42 0.12 -30.91
CA GLY A 49 4.62 0.23 -31.74
C GLY A 49 5.69 1.15 -31.14
N GLY A 50 5.94 1.08 -29.83
CA GLY A 50 6.97 1.88 -29.15
C GLY A 50 6.79 3.41 -29.18
N PRO A 51 7.25 4.16 -28.17
CA PRO A 51 7.52 5.58 -28.36
C PRO A 51 8.61 5.75 -29.43
N PRO A 52 8.55 6.77 -30.29
CA PRO A 52 9.67 7.12 -31.14
C PRO A 52 10.80 7.69 -30.26
N VAL A 53 11.68 6.81 -29.80
CA VAL A 53 13.02 7.13 -29.27
C VAL A 53 14.03 6.21 -29.92
#